data_AF-A0A7C1IZM1-F1
#
_entry.id   AF-A0A7C1IZM1-F1
#
_cell.length_a   1.000
_cell.length_b   1.000
_cell.length_c   1.000
_cell.angle_alpha   90.00
_cell.angle_beta   90.00
_cell.angle_gamma   90.00
#
_symmetry.space_group_name_H-M   'P 1'
#
loop_
_entity.id
_entity.type
_entity.pdbx_description
1 polymer ?
#
loop_
_entity_poly.entity_id
_entity_poly.type
_entity_poly.pdbx_seq_one_letter_code
_entity_poly.pdbx_strand_id
1 'polypeptide(L)'
;MPPVQGGLTDRLHVVILAGGVGTRLWPRSRRRCPKQLLDIVDRRTMLQNTVDRVLPLVPPERIRVVTGREYAGQVREQLPDLPAANVLVEPSGRGTAPSVGLGAVAVAHADLGAIMVSLHADHVIADAARFREL
;
A
#
# COMPACT_ATOMS: atom_id res chain seq x y z
N MET A 1 7.54 29.91 -1.08
CA MET A 1 7.85 28.63 -0.41
C MET A 1 9.33 28.63 -0.08
N PRO A 2 9.74 28.29 1.15
CA PRO A 2 11.15 28.12 1.46
C PRO A 2 11.75 26.97 0.62
N PRO A 3 13.05 27.00 0.33
CA PRO A 3 13.71 25.94 -0.41
C PRO A 3 13.62 24.61 0.34
N VAL A 4 13.28 23.58 -0.42
CA VAL A 4 13.12 22.18 -0.01
C VAL A 4 14.51 21.58 0.17
N GLN A 5 15.06 21.59 1.39
CA GLN A 5 16.30 20.85 1.73
C GLN A 5 15.92 19.44 2.21
N GLY A 6 16.59 18.40 1.68
CA GLY A 6 16.36 16.97 1.94
C GLY A 6 16.44 16.13 0.65
N GLY A 7 16.97 14.91 0.72
CA GLY A 7 17.02 13.98 -0.42
C GLY A 7 15.61 13.55 -0.84
N LEU A 8 15.44 13.03 -2.08
CA LEU A 8 14.14 12.61 -2.61
C LEU A 8 13.41 11.62 -1.68
N THR A 9 14.17 10.70 -1.08
CA THR A 9 13.69 9.68 -0.14
C THR A 9 13.23 10.26 1.21
N ASP A 10 13.76 11.42 1.61
CA ASP A 10 13.41 12.05 2.90
C ASP A 10 11.98 12.59 2.92
N ARG A 11 11.37 12.75 1.74
CA ARG A 11 10.00 13.25 1.54
C ARG A 11 9.08 12.21 0.94
N LEU A 12 9.59 11.00 0.72
CA LEU A 12 8.85 9.95 0.04
C LEU A 12 7.84 9.32 0.99
N HIS A 13 6.58 9.26 0.56
CA HIS A 13 5.51 8.52 1.20
C HIS A 13 4.94 7.52 0.21
N VAL A 14 4.66 6.30 0.69
CA VAL A 14 4.12 5.23 -0.16
C VAL A 14 2.67 4.96 0.24
N VAL A 15 1.78 4.96 -0.74
CA VAL A 15 0.38 4.58 -0.61
C VAL A 15 0.15 3.30 -1.41
N ILE A 16 -0.25 2.24 -0.74
CA ILE A 16 -0.52 0.92 -1.33
C ILE A 16 -2.03 0.71 -1.40
N LEU A 17 -2.56 0.50 -2.61
CA LEU A 17 -3.97 0.27 -2.87
C LEU A 17 -4.28 -1.22 -2.80
N ALA A 18 -5.06 -1.63 -1.79
CA ALA A 18 -5.39 -3.02 -1.47
C ALA A 18 -6.91 -3.29 -1.42
N GLY A 19 -7.72 -2.50 -2.14
CA GLY A 19 -9.19 -2.60 -2.16
C GLY A 19 -9.78 -3.57 -3.19
N GLY A 20 -8.99 -4.13 -4.10
CA GLY A 20 -9.50 -5.00 -5.17
C GLY A 20 -10.10 -6.30 -4.65
N VAL A 21 -11.35 -6.62 -5.00
CA VAL A 21 -12.02 -7.88 -4.60
C VAL A 21 -11.41 -9.10 -5.29
N GLY A 22 -10.81 -8.91 -6.48
CA GLY A 22 -10.07 -9.94 -7.19
C GLY A 22 -10.87 -11.23 -7.42
N THR A 23 -11.97 -11.19 -8.19
CA THR A 23 -12.84 -12.37 -8.41
C THR A 23 -12.34 -13.36 -9.46
N ARG A 24 -11.30 -13.01 -10.22
CA ARG A 24 -10.80 -13.76 -11.39
C ARG A 24 -9.93 -14.98 -11.04
N LEU A 25 -9.51 -15.14 -9.78
CA LEU A 25 -8.65 -16.24 -9.31
C LEU A 25 -9.43 -17.27 -8.49
N TRP A 26 -10.74 -17.38 -8.74
CA TRP A 26 -11.58 -18.42 -8.17
C TRP A 26 -11.03 -19.81 -8.58
N PRO A 27 -10.97 -20.82 -7.70
CA PRO A 27 -11.56 -20.88 -6.35
C PRO A 27 -10.68 -20.33 -5.22
N ARG A 28 -9.43 -19.92 -5.52
CA ARG A 28 -8.48 -19.45 -4.50
C ARG A 28 -8.85 -18.08 -3.94
N SER A 29 -9.15 -17.12 -4.81
CA SER A 29 -9.70 -15.83 -4.35
C SER A 29 -11.18 -15.98 -4.01
N ARG A 30 -11.56 -15.59 -2.79
CA ARG A 30 -12.96 -15.51 -2.36
C ARG A 30 -13.28 -14.08 -1.95
N ARG A 31 -14.57 -13.72 -1.89
CA ARG A 31 -15.00 -12.39 -1.42
C ARG A 31 -14.39 -11.97 -0.08
N ARG A 32 -14.16 -12.94 0.83
CA ARG A 32 -13.55 -12.73 2.16
C ARG A 32 -12.02 -12.75 2.18
N CYS A 33 -11.36 -13.18 1.09
CA CYS A 33 -9.90 -13.19 1.00
C CYS A 33 -9.51 -12.85 -0.44
N PRO A 34 -9.36 -11.54 -0.75
CA PRO A 34 -9.00 -11.09 -2.08
C PRO A 34 -7.55 -11.48 -2.41
N LYS A 35 -7.24 -11.52 -3.71
CA LYS A 35 -5.97 -12.09 -4.22
C LYS A 35 -4.70 -11.50 -3.58
N GLN A 36 -4.69 -10.21 -3.26
CA GLN A 36 -3.53 -9.54 -2.67
C GLN A 36 -3.21 -10.02 -1.25
N LEU A 37 -4.19 -10.64 -0.57
CA LEU A 37 -4.04 -11.21 0.77
C LEU A 37 -3.74 -12.72 0.73
N LEU A 38 -3.47 -13.28 -0.44
CA LEU A 38 -3.17 -14.69 -0.65
C LEU A 38 -1.71 -14.90 -1.09
N ASP A 39 -1.14 -16.03 -0.67
CA ASP A 39 0.19 -16.56 -1.00
C ASP A 39 0.18 -17.32 -2.34
N ILE A 40 -0.37 -16.68 -3.39
CA ILE A 40 -0.58 -17.32 -4.69
C ILE A 40 0.73 -17.56 -5.45
N VAL A 41 1.67 -16.63 -5.31
CA VAL A 41 2.88 -16.55 -6.14
C VAL A 41 4.13 -16.91 -5.33
N ASP A 42 4.11 -16.67 -4.03
CA ASP A 42 5.21 -16.90 -3.10
C ASP A 42 4.63 -17.24 -1.72
N ARG A 43 5.48 -17.62 -0.75
CA ARG A 43 5.11 -17.88 0.65
C ARG A 43 4.52 -16.65 1.36
N ARG A 44 4.88 -15.45 0.90
CA ARG A 44 4.29 -14.18 1.36
C ARG A 44 3.19 -13.72 0.41
N THR A 45 2.22 -12.99 0.96
CA THR A 45 1.14 -12.43 0.15
C THR A 45 1.63 -11.30 -0.76
N MET A 46 0.91 -10.99 -1.84
CA MET A 46 1.31 -9.88 -2.73
C MET A 46 1.34 -8.53 -2.00
N LEU A 47 0.45 -8.34 -1.02
CA LEU A 47 0.46 -7.18 -0.14
C LEU A 47 1.76 -7.12 0.68
N GLN A 48 2.13 -8.20 1.36
CA GLN A 48 3.37 -8.28 2.14
C GLN A 48 4.59 -8.04 1.25
N ASN A 49 4.65 -8.68 0.09
CA ASN A 49 5.72 -8.48 -0.88
C ASN A 49 5.81 -7.01 -1.35
N THR A 50 4.68 -6.32 -1.49
CA THR A 50 4.65 -4.91 -1.88
C THR A 50 5.19 -4.01 -0.77
N VAL A 51 4.87 -4.30 0.49
CA VAL A 51 5.40 -3.57 1.66
C VAL A 51 6.90 -3.84 1.81
N ASP A 52 7.32 -5.11 1.81
CA ASP A 52 8.72 -5.52 1.90
C ASP A 52 9.59 -4.85 0.83
N ARG A 53 9.05 -4.67 -0.39
CA ARG A 53 9.74 -4.02 -1.49
C ARG A 53 10.10 -2.57 -1.21
N VAL A 54 9.27 -1.85 -0.46
CA VAL A 54 9.42 -0.41 -0.21
C VAL A 54 10.01 -0.06 1.16
N LEU A 55 10.06 -1.01 2.11
CA LEU A 55 10.70 -0.80 3.42
C LEU A 55 12.17 -0.29 3.33
N PRO A 56 12.99 -0.71 2.35
CA PRO A 56 14.32 -0.12 2.18
C PRO A 56 14.34 1.34 1.71
N LEU A 57 13.22 1.85 1.17
CA LEU A 57 13.11 3.23 0.69
C LEU A 57 12.55 4.19 1.72
N VAL A 58 11.60 3.72 2.53
CA VAL A 58 10.86 4.55 3.50
C VAL A 58 10.58 3.77 4.77
N PRO A 59 10.57 4.43 5.95
CA PRO A 59 10.23 3.76 7.20
C PRO A 59 8.73 3.42 7.25
N PRO A 60 8.31 2.44 8.09
CA PRO A 60 6.92 1.99 8.21
C PRO A 60 5.88 3.11 8.39
N GLU A 61 6.23 4.19 9.09
CA GLU A 61 5.37 5.34 9.37
C GLU A 61 4.96 6.10 8.10
N ARG A 62 5.74 5.95 7.02
CA ARG A 62 5.49 6.59 5.72
C ARG A 62 4.83 5.65 4.70
N ILE A 63 4.54 4.42 5.08
CA ILE A 63 3.80 3.45 4.27
C ILE A 63 2.34 3.44 4.75
N ARG A 64 1.40 3.74 3.85
CA ARG A 64 -0.04 3.67 4.10
C ARG A 64 -0.68 2.62 3.19
N VAL A 65 -1.65 1.88 3.71
CA VAL A 65 -2.43 0.90 2.94
C VAL A 65 -3.87 1.35 2.90
N VAL A 66 -4.41 1.55 1.70
CA VAL A 66 -5.83 1.87 1.48
C VAL A 66 -6.58 0.59 1.18
N THR A 67 -7.62 0.28 1.95
CA THR A 67 -8.38 -0.96 1.80
C THR A 67 -9.84 -0.80 2.23
N GLY A 68 -10.71 -1.72 1.83
CA GLY A 68 -12.09 -1.76 2.26
C GLY A 68 -12.23 -2.23 3.72
N ARG A 69 -13.33 -1.82 4.38
CA ARG A 69 -13.66 -2.21 5.77
C ARG A 69 -13.57 -3.71 6.03
N GLU A 70 -14.01 -4.52 5.06
CA GLU A 70 -14.04 -5.99 5.15
C GLU A 70 -12.64 -6.61 5.28
N TYR A 71 -11.61 -5.95 4.77
CA TYR A 71 -10.23 -6.47 4.70
C TYR A 71 -9.29 -5.83 5.71
N ALA A 72 -9.70 -4.72 6.35
CA ALA A 72 -8.84 -3.95 7.23
C ALA A 72 -8.29 -4.75 8.43
N GLY A 73 -9.03 -5.73 8.94
CA GLY A 73 -8.55 -6.65 9.98
C GLY A 73 -7.39 -7.51 9.48
N GLN A 74 -7.60 -8.22 8.37
CA GLN A 74 -6.60 -9.09 7.75
C GLN A 74 -5.35 -8.33 7.29
N VAL A 75 -5.52 -7.09 6.80
CA VAL A 75 -4.40 -6.22 6.43
C VAL A 75 -3.53 -5.91 7.64
N ARG A 76 -4.12 -5.58 8.80
CA ARG A 76 -3.37 -5.34 10.03
C ARG A 76 -2.69 -6.60 10.55
N GLU A 77 -3.36 -7.75 10.48
CA GLU A 77 -2.77 -9.05 10.86
C GLU A 77 -1.57 -9.41 9.99
N GLN A 78 -1.61 -9.14 8.67
CA GLN A 78 -0.50 -9.44 7.76
C GLN A 78 0.67 -8.44 7.85
N LEU A 79 0.43 -7.25 8.38
CA LEU A 79 1.38 -6.13 8.43
C LEU A 79 1.51 -5.58 9.87
N PRO A 80 1.96 -6.39 10.85
CA PRO A 80 2.01 -5.99 12.25
C PRO A 80 3.00 -4.85 12.52
N ASP A 81 4.00 -4.68 11.66
CA ASP A 81 5.04 -3.65 11.80
C ASP A 81 4.59 -2.28 11.26
N LEU A 82 3.46 -2.20 10.55
CA LEU A 82 2.88 -0.92 10.16
C LEU A 82 2.06 -0.33 11.30
N PRO A 83 2.15 0.98 11.57
CA PRO A 83 1.23 1.64 12.49
C PRO A 83 -0.23 1.37 12.11
N ALA A 84 -1.07 1.00 13.08
CA ALA A 84 -2.47 0.66 12.80
C ALA A 84 -3.25 1.81 12.13
N ALA A 85 -2.86 3.06 12.39
CA ALA A 85 -3.39 4.27 11.77
C ALA A 85 -3.04 4.41 10.28
N ASN A 86 -2.02 3.70 9.80
CA ASN A 86 -1.61 3.70 8.41
C ASN A 86 -2.45 2.76 7.52
N VAL A 87 -3.35 1.97 8.12
CA VAL A 87 -4.37 1.20 7.39
C VAL A 87 -5.63 2.06 7.24
N LEU A 88 -5.74 2.72 6.09
CA LEU A 88 -6.82 3.62 5.72
C LEU A 88 -8.02 2.82 5.20
N VAL A 89 -9.16 2.97 5.89
CA VAL A 89 -10.39 2.24 5.56
C VAL A 89 -11.27 3.07 4.63
N GLU A 90 -11.48 2.59 3.42
CA GLU A 90 -12.44 3.18 2.48
C GLU A 90 -13.88 2.92 2.95
N PRO A 91 -14.77 3.92 2.89
CA PRO A 91 -16.18 3.73 3.25
C PRO A 91 -16.93 2.88 2.22
N SER A 92 -16.51 2.92 0.96
CA SER A 92 -17.08 2.12 -0.14
C SER A 92 -16.05 2.01 -1.27
N GLY A 93 -16.07 0.91 -2.03
CA GLY A 93 -15.21 0.76 -3.21
C GLY A 93 -15.67 1.67 -4.33
N ARG A 94 -14.93 2.75 -4.59
CA ARG A 94 -15.24 3.77 -5.62
C ARG A 94 -14.22 3.80 -6.77
N GLY A 95 -13.36 2.81 -6.85
CA GLY A 95 -12.29 2.71 -7.86
C GLY A 95 -11.01 3.42 -7.43
N THR A 96 -10.01 3.42 -8.31
CA THR A 96 -8.63 3.82 -8.00
C THR A 96 -8.49 5.30 -7.62
N ALA A 97 -9.14 6.21 -8.35
CA ALA A 97 -8.95 7.65 -8.13
C ALA A 97 -9.37 8.10 -6.71
N PRO A 98 -10.55 7.70 -6.18
CA PRO A 98 -10.89 7.95 -4.78
C PRO A 98 -9.92 7.32 -3.76
N SER A 99 -9.41 6.11 -4.01
CA SER A 99 -8.43 5.47 -3.13
C SER A 99 -7.12 6.26 -3.08
N VAL A 100 -6.63 6.72 -4.24
CA VAL A 100 -5.46 7.59 -4.35
C VAL A 100 -5.71 8.93 -3.65
N GLY A 101 -6.90 9.51 -3.83
CA GLY A 101 -7.28 10.76 -3.17
C GLY A 101 -7.29 10.65 -1.64
N LEU A 102 -7.84 9.55 -1.09
CA LEU A 102 -7.81 9.28 0.34
C LEU A 102 -6.36 9.15 0.86
N GLY A 103 -5.51 8.45 0.11
CA GLY A 103 -4.08 8.36 0.41
C GLY A 103 -3.39 9.72 0.39
N ALA A 104 -3.66 10.54 -0.63
CA ALA A 104 -3.09 11.87 -0.78
C ALA A 104 -3.48 12.81 0.36
N VAL A 105 -4.75 12.80 0.80
CA VAL A 105 -5.20 13.58 1.95
C VAL A 105 -4.48 13.14 3.23
N ALA A 106 -4.35 11.83 3.45
CA ALA A 106 -3.66 11.28 4.63
C ALA A 106 -2.14 11.55 4.62
N VAL A 107 -1.53 11.64 3.44
CA VAL A 107 -0.12 12.05 3.28
C VAL A 107 0.01 13.54 3.53
N ALA A 108 -0.80 14.39 2.91
CA ALA A 108 -0.75 15.84 3.05
C ALA A 108 -1.00 16.30 4.50
N HIS A 109 -1.83 15.59 5.26
CA HIS A 109 -2.02 15.84 6.69
C HIS A 109 -0.77 15.56 7.53
N ALA A 110 0.10 14.65 7.10
CA ALA A 110 1.33 14.30 7.79
C ALA A 110 2.52 15.15 7.31
N ASP A 111 2.61 15.40 6.01
CA ASP A 111 3.65 16.21 5.37
C ASP A 111 3.10 16.85 4.09
N LEU A 112 2.90 18.17 4.11
CA LEU A 112 2.38 18.95 2.99
C LEU A 112 3.38 19.05 1.82
N GLY A 113 4.67 18.80 2.08
CA GLY A 113 5.75 18.82 1.08
C GLY A 113 6.17 17.43 0.60
N ALA A 114 5.40 16.39 0.93
CA ALA A 114 5.72 15.01 0.60
C ALA A 114 5.57 14.71 -0.90
N ILE A 115 6.40 13.78 -1.36
CA ILE A 115 6.26 13.10 -2.65
C ILE A 115 5.53 11.79 -2.39
N MET A 116 4.34 11.64 -2.96
CA MET A 116 3.56 10.41 -2.82
C MET A 116 3.79 9.47 -4.00
N VAL A 117 4.15 8.23 -3.71
CA VAL A 117 4.15 7.11 -4.67
C VAL A 117 2.95 6.23 -4.40
N SER A 118 2.14 5.98 -5.43
CA SER A 118 0.99 5.08 -5.37
C SER A 118 1.35 3.73 -5.97
N LEU A 119 1.14 2.64 -5.23
CA LEU A 119 1.38 1.27 -5.65
C LEU A 119 0.10 0.44 -5.56
N HIS A 120 0.00 -0.57 -6.42
CA HIS A 120 -1.05 -1.57 -6.36
C HIS A 120 -0.55 -2.80 -5.59
N ALA A 121 -1.33 -3.28 -4.61
CA ALA A 121 -0.95 -4.42 -3.77
C ALA A 121 -0.97 -5.77 -4.50
N ASP A 122 -1.49 -5.82 -5.72
CA ASP A 122 -1.78 -7.04 -6.47
C ASP A 122 -0.88 -7.24 -7.69
N HIS A 123 0.25 -6.54 -7.74
CA HIS A 123 1.29 -6.69 -8.75
C HIS A 123 2.45 -7.57 -8.26
N VAL A 124 2.88 -8.48 -9.13
CA VAL A 124 4.09 -9.27 -8.95
C VAL A 124 5.24 -8.53 -9.64
N ILE A 125 6.29 -8.21 -8.89
CA ILE A 125 7.51 -7.59 -9.42
C ILE A 125 8.67 -8.43 -8.92
N ALA A 126 9.36 -9.09 -9.85
CA ALA A 126 10.41 -10.06 -9.54
C ALA A 126 11.71 -9.38 -9.09
N ASP A 127 12.06 -8.25 -9.69
CA ASP A 127 13.29 -7.52 -9.38
C ASP A 127 13.00 -6.33 -8.46
N ALA A 128 13.07 -6.58 -7.15
CA ALA A 128 12.83 -5.57 -6.14
C ALA A 128 13.95 -4.51 -6.08
N ALA A 129 15.20 -4.87 -6.43
CA ALA A 129 16.32 -3.94 -6.40
C ALA A 129 16.19 -2.92 -7.52
N ARG A 130 15.96 -3.39 -8.75
CA ARG A 130 15.76 -2.52 -9.91
C ARG A 130 14.50 -1.67 -9.80
N PHE A 131 13.45 -2.19 -9.17
CA PHE A 131 12.24 -1.41 -8.89
C PHE A 131 12.52 -0.15 -8.04
N ARG A 132 13.56 -0.17 -7.20
CA ARG A 132 13.92 0.92 -6.28
C ARG A 132 14.91 1.92 -6.88
N GLU A 133 15.40 1.69 -8.10
CA GLU A 133 16.31 2.62 -8.77
C GLU A 133 15.56 3.91 -9.15
N LEU A 134 16.17 5.05 -8.82
CA LEU A 134 15.65 6.41 -9.05
C LEU A 134 16.44 7.11 -10.15
#